data_AF-W5VG93-F1
#
_entry.id   AF-W5VG93-F1
#
_cell.length_a   1.000
_cell.length_b   1.000
_cell.length_c   1.000
_cell.angle_alpha   90.00
_cell.angle_beta   90.00
_cell.angle_gamma   90.00
#
_symmetry.space_group_name_H-M   'P 1'
#
loop_
_entity.id
_entity.type
_entity.pdbx_description
1 polymer ?
#
loop_
_entity_poly.entity_id
_entity_poly.type
_entity_poly.pdbx_seq_one_letter_code
_entity_poly.pdbx_strand_id
1 'polypeptide(L)'
;MHRRALHRLPQPPRSALAAALSVRSCAAAAAPSPDAQSGSGGRYGLGAVLAAAGVGTAIGVAVGDKDMRMRRLTFPPNQLRACCDASPETENQKALPDRLAEVVGASYVKRNYTQKGSRLGRGTSLAHVSPGTLAEAAEVLKLCVAADVAIIPQGANTSLTGASVPRNEGSDRPTIVVNLRRLRKIMPLEDGKKVLCFSGVGIYDLKEKLEKEYKRDSHSILGSIFLNPTVAAGVAFGSGGTQIRKGPAWTERALYLKVNADGNVEVVNTLSQNGYG
;
A
#
# COMPACT_ATOMS: atom_id res chain seq x y z
N MET A 1 43.90 -28.74 16.74
CA MET A 1 44.13 -28.58 15.28
C MET A 1 42.77 -28.75 14.62
N HIS A 2 42.11 -27.83 13.90
CA HIS A 2 42.52 -26.70 13.08
C HIS A 2 41.52 -25.52 13.24
N ARG A 3 42.07 -24.30 13.37
CA ARG A 3 41.44 -23.04 12.97
C ARG A 3 41.75 -22.81 11.47
N ARG A 4 40.79 -22.25 10.71
CA ARG A 4 40.91 -21.40 9.48
C ARG A 4 39.62 -21.57 8.65
N ALA A 5 39.06 -20.59 7.95
CA ALA A 5 39.37 -19.18 7.75
C ALA A 5 38.07 -18.48 7.27
N LEU A 6 37.80 -17.29 7.82
CA LEU A 6 36.80 -16.35 7.31
C LEU A 6 37.37 -15.66 6.07
N HIS A 7 36.73 -15.84 4.92
CA HIS A 7 37.05 -15.08 3.71
C HIS A 7 36.39 -13.69 3.77
N ARG A 8 37.24 -12.66 3.80
CA ARG A 8 36.89 -11.24 3.60
C ARG A 8 36.65 -10.98 2.10
N LEU A 9 35.57 -10.29 1.77
CA LEU A 9 35.36 -9.67 0.45
C LEU A 9 35.83 -8.20 0.46
N PRO A 10 36.35 -7.69 -0.66
CA PRO A 10 36.98 -6.36 -0.74
C PRO A 10 35.95 -5.23 -0.88
N GLN A 11 36.20 -4.10 -0.20
CA GLN A 11 35.46 -2.85 -0.32
C GLN A 11 36.15 -1.93 -1.34
N PRO A 12 35.41 -1.21 -2.22
CA PRO A 12 35.99 -0.21 -3.10
C PRO A 12 36.17 1.16 -2.38
N PRO A 13 37.14 1.99 -2.84
CA PRO A 13 37.62 3.15 -2.10
C PRO A 13 36.71 4.38 -2.18
N ARG A 14 36.74 5.17 -1.10
CA ARG A 14 36.11 6.51 -0.96
C ARG A 14 37.13 7.61 -1.24
N SER A 15 36.86 8.45 -2.25
CA SER A 15 37.28 9.86 -2.47
C SER A 15 37.39 10.12 -3.97
N ALA A 16 37.03 11.25 -4.59
CA ALA A 16 36.42 12.52 -4.20
C ALA A 16 36.15 13.34 -5.49
N LEU A 17 35.56 14.52 -5.30
CA LEU A 17 35.31 15.65 -6.23
C LEU A 17 34.08 15.52 -7.13
N ALA A 18 32.96 16.19 -6.83
CA ALA A 18 32.73 17.65 -6.77
C ALA A 18 32.74 18.31 -8.16
N ALA A 19 31.55 18.56 -8.69
CA ALA A 19 31.29 19.67 -9.60
C ALA A 19 30.00 20.36 -9.13
N ALA A 20 30.20 21.50 -8.46
CA ALA A 20 29.15 22.41 -8.08
C ALA A 20 28.58 23.08 -9.33
N LEU A 21 27.26 23.17 -9.42
CA LEU A 21 26.63 24.32 -10.08
C LEU A 21 25.70 24.99 -9.07
N SER A 22 26.21 26.06 -8.50
CA SER A 22 25.44 27.10 -7.85
C SER A 22 24.55 27.79 -8.87
N VAL A 23 23.24 27.92 -8.61
CA VAL A 23 22.54 29.14 -8.99
C VAL A 23 21.55 29.52 -7.88
N ARG A 24 21.62 30.81 -7.58
CA ARG A 24 21.02 31.54 -6.48
C ARG A 24 19.50 31.48 -6.50
N SER A 25 18.93 31.35 -5.30
CA SER A 25 17.52 31.64 -5.02
C SER A 25 17.34 33.16 -4.97
N CYS A 26 16.43 33.71 -5.78
CA CYS A 26 15.95 35.08 -5.61
C CYS A 26 14.49 35.06 -5.16
N ALA A 27 14.25 35.92 -4.18
CA ALA A 27 12.98 36.19 -3.54
C ALA A 27 11.98 36.89 -4.46
N ALA A 28 10.69 36.65 -4.22
CA ALA A 28 9.70 37.69 -4.06
C ALA A 28 8.45 37.07 -3.43
N ALA A 29 8.19 37.45 -2.18
CA ALA A 29 6.97 37.17 -1.46
C ALA A 29 5.83 38.06 -1.99
N ALA A 30 4.64 37.49 -2.14
CA ALA A 30 3.40 38.27 -2.13
C ALA A 30 2.92 38.39 -0.68
N ALA A 31 2.66 39.62 -0.27
CA ALA A 31 2.49 40.10 1.09
C ALA A 31 1.27 39.54 1.85
N PRO A 32 1.36 39.49 3.18
CA PRO A 32 0.26 39.84 4.06
C PRO A 32 0.53 41.18 4.79
N SER A 33 -0.55 41.90 5.01
CA SER A 33 -0.68 43.20 5.69
C SER A 33 -0.01 43.26 7.09
N PRO A 34 0.42 44.45 7.54
CA PRO A 34 1.14 44.60 8.79
C PRO A 34 0.18 44.60 9.97
N ASP A 35 0.49 43.84 11.01
CA ASP A 35 0.49 44.37 12.39
C ASP A 35 1.03 43.32 13.38
N ALA A 36 1.80 43.84 14.35
CA ALA A 36 2.16 43.28 15.66
C ALA A 36 3.28 42.21 15.77
N GLN A 37 4.51 42.74 15.74
CA GLN A 37 5.56 42.67 16.78
C GLN A 37 6.23 41.34 17.21
N SER A 38 7.54 41.51 17.40
CA SER A 38 8.64 40.59 17.67
C SER A 38 8.68 39.96 19.05
N GLY A 39 9.23 38.75 19.14
CA GLY A 39 9.70 38.15 20.40
C GLY A 39 10.80 37.11 20.16
N SER A 40 11.94 37.34 20.80
CA SER A 40 13.23 36.67 20.69
C SER A 40 13.34 35.27 21.34
N GLY A 41 14.22 34.43 20.79
CA GLY A 41 15.21 33.63 21.56
C GLY A 41 14.74 32.37 22.30
N GLY A 42 15.59 31.32 22.24
CA GLY A 42 15.55 30.22 23.22
C GLY A 42 15.68 28.81 22.66
N ARG A 43 16.89 28.25 22.73
CA ARG A 43 17.10 26.80 22.83
C ARG A 43 16.87 26.41 24.30
N TYR A 44 16.20 25.30 24.56
CA TYR A 44 16.51 24.19 25.50
C TYR A 44 15.26 23.32 25.74
N GLY A 45 15.48 22.07 26.16
CA GLY A 45 14.52 20.97 26.10
C GLY A 45 13.63 20.76 27.33
N LEU A 46 12.89 19.65 27.25
CA LEU A 46 12.31 18.82 28.32
C LEU A 46 11.11 19.38 29.12
N GLY A 47 9.97 18.70 28.99
CA GLY A 47 9.12 18.37 30.15
C GLY A 47 7.71 18.95 30.23
N ALA A 48 6.74 18.03 30.21
CA ALA A 48 5.39 18.12 30.83
C ALA A 48 4.37 19.05 30.12
N VAL A 49 3.05 18.90 30.23
CA VAL A 49 2.19 18.35 31.30
C VAL A 49 0.88 17.82 30.67
N LEU A 50 0.29 16.81 31.30
CA LEU A 50 -1.12 16.40 31.16
C LEU A 50 -2.09 17.59 31.18
N ALA A 51 -3.08 17.59 30.28
CA ALA A 51 -4.36 18.21 30.54
C ALA A 51 -5.46 17.19 30.22
N ALA A 52 -6.10 16.70 31.27
CA ALA A 52 -7.30 15.88 31.20
C ALA A 52 -8.55 16.77 31.09
N ALA A 53 -9.60 16.17 30.53
CA ALA A 53 -11.01 16.57 30.49
C ALA A 53 -11.46 17.49 29.36
N GLY A 54 -12.29 16.92 28.47
CA GLY A 54 -13.13 17.68 27.54
C GLY A 54 -13.41 16.94 26.24
N VAL A 55 -14.40 16.04 26.24
CA VAL A 55 -15.26 15.64 25.12
C VAL A 55 -14.59 15.50 23.73
N GLY A 56 -14.41 14.24 23.31
CA GLY A 56 -14.36 13.87 21.90
C GLY A 56 -13.16 14.38 21.11
N THR A 57 -12.00 13.75 21.28
CA THR A 57 -10.91 13.87 20.30
C THR A 57 -10.51 12.48 19.86
N ALA A 58 -10.78 12.17 18.59
CA ALA A 58 -10.35 10.95 17.95
C ALA A 58 -8.82 10.87 18.01
N ILE A 59 -8.30 9.93 18.79
CA ILE A 59 -6.88 9.56 18.75
C ILE A 59 -6.71 8.69 17.51
N GLY A 60 -6.51 9.36 16.37
CA GLY A 60 -5.95 8.73 15.18
C GLY A 60 -4.46 8.57 15.36
N VAL A 61 -3.98 7.35 15.60
CA VAL A 61 -2.55 7.05 15.48
C VAL A 61 -2.23 7.01 13.99
N ALA A 62 -1.78 8.14 13.45
CA ALA A 62 -1.17 8.19 12.14
C ALA A 62 0.23 7.58 12.22
N VAL A 63 0.40 6.34 11.76
CA VAL A 63 1.73 5.80 11.45
C VAL A 63 2.11 6.32 10.06
N GLY A 64 2.58 7.57 10.03
CA GLY A 64 3.27 8.13 8.88
C GLY A 64 4.76 7.84 9.02
N ASP A 65 5.34 7.15 8.04
CA ASP A 65 6.80 7.11 7.89
C ASP A 65 7.30 8.55 7.67
N LYS A 66 8.43 8.92 8.29
CA LYS A 66 8.97 10.29 8.25
C LYS A 66 9.42 10.71 6.84
N ASP A 67 9.53 9.76 5.92
CA ASP A 67 9.90 9.99 4.51
C ASP A 67 8.73 9.88 3.53
N MET A 68 7.54 10.31 3.94
CA MET A 68 6.45 10.63 3.00
C MET A 68 6.71 11.98 2.33
N ARG A 69 7.87 12.14 1.66
CA ARG A 69 8.07 13.27 0.75
C ARG A 69 7.11 13.10 -0.41
N MET A 70 6.03 13.87 -0.43
CA MET A 70 5.34 14.18 -1.68
C MET A 70 6.41 14.55 -2.70
N ARG A 71 6.51 13.80 -3.80
CA ARG A 71 7.29 14.23 -4.97
C ARG A 71 6.78 15.65 -5.26
N ARG A 72 7.57 16.70 -4.99
CA ARG A 72 7.22 18.05 -5.44
C ARG A 72 7.35 18.01 -6.95
N LEU A 73 6.21 17.89 -7.61
CA LEU A 73 6.09 18.04 -9.05
C LEU A 73 6.51 19.48 -9.38
N THR A 74 7.75 19.68 -9.81
CA THR A 74 8.16 20.89 -10.52
C THR A 74 7.74 20.74 -11.98
N PHE A 75 6.77 21.54 -12.39
CA PHE A 75 6.37 21.65 -13.79
C PHE A 75 7.52 22.27 -14.62
N PRO A 76 7.89 21.68 -15.77
CA PRO A 76 8.91 22.27 -16.65
C PRO A 76 8.46 23.65 -17.14
N PRO A 77 9.36 24.64 -17.28
CA PRO A 77 8.99 26.03 -17.60
C PRO A 77 8.50 26.25 -19.05
N ASN A 78 8.15 25.18 -19.78
CA ASN A 78 7.49 25.23 -21.08
C ASN A 78 6.57 24.02 -21.33
N GLN A 79 6.16 23.32 -20.27
CA GLN A 79 5.14 22.26 -20.31
C GLN A 79 4.08 22.58 -19.25
N LEU A 80 3.35 23.68 -19.45
CA LEU A 80 2.02 23.80 -18.89
C LEU A 80 1.14 22.76 -19.61
N ARG A 81 1.25 21.50 -19.21
CA ARG A 81 0.22 20.54 -19.55
C ARG A 81 -1.03 21.02 -18.85
N ALA A 82 -2.11 21.16 -19.62
CA ALA A 82 -3.41 21.19 -18.98
C ALA A 82 -3.50 19.97 -18.07
N CYS A 83 -4.15 20.07 -16.92
CA CYS A 83 -4.46 18.90 -16.07
C CYS A 83 -5.21 17.78 -16.84
N CYS A 84 -5.57 18.03 -18.10
CA CYS A 84 -6.29 17.17 -19.02
C CYS A 84 -5.39 16.40 -20.01
N ASP A 85 -4.10 16.72 -20.13
CA ASP A 85 -3.22 16.03 -21.09
C ASP A 85 -2.64 14.76 -20.44
N ALA A 86 -3.23 13.61 -20.79
CA ALA A 86 -2.71 12.32 -20.37
C ALA A 86 -1.23 12.19 -20.76
N SER A 87 -0.38 11.84 -19.80
CA SER A 87 1.02 11.56 -20.12
C SER A 87 1.12 10.40 -21.11
N PRO A 88 1.87 10.56 -22.21
CA PRO A 88 2.10 9.45 -23.11
C PRO A 88 2.80 8.34 -22.34
N GLU A 89 2.24 7.14 -22.41
CA GLU A 89 2.77 5.97 -21.75
C GLU A 89 4.16 5.65 -22.30
N THR A 90 5.08 5.30 -21.41
CA THR A 90 6.43 4.86 -21.79
C THR A 90 6.36 3.47 -22.45
N GLU A 91 7.38 3.11 -23.24
CA GLU A 91 7.45 1.78 -23.86
C GLU A 91 7.42 0.64 -22.82
N ASN A 92 8.04 0.85 -21.65
CA ASN A 92 7.97 -0.10 -20.53
C ASN A 92 6.55 -0.28 -19.99
N GLN A 93 5.76 0.80 -19.96
CA GLN A 93 4.35 0.74 -19.52
C GLN A 93 3.49 0.02 -20.55
N LYS A 94 3.67 0.31 -21.85
CA LYS A 94 2.93 -0.36 -22.94
C LYS A 94 3.19 -1.86 -22.98
N ALA A 95 4.44 -2.29 -22.74
CA ALA A 95 4.82 -3.70 -22.72
C ALA A 95 4.47 -4.43 -21.41
N LEU A 96 4.09 -3.70 -20.35
CA LEU A 96 3.84 -4.28 -19.03
C LEU A 96 2.72 -5.34 -19.03
N PRO A 97 1.56 -5.16 -19.69
CA PRO A 97 0.52 -6.19 -19.70
C PRO A 97 0.98 -7.52 -20.27
N ASP A 98 1.95 -7.51 -21.19
CA ASP A 98 2.49 -8.72 -21.84
C ASP A 98 3.41 -9.46 -20.88
N ARG A 99 4.30 -8.73 -20.22
CA ARG A 99 5.16 -9.28 -19.16
C ARG A 99 4.34 -9.84 -17.99
N LEU A 100 3.24 -9.17 -17.63
CA LEU A 100 2.32 -9.68 -16.61
C LEU A 100 1.66 -11.00 -17.06
N ALA A 101 1.31 -11.10 -18.34
CA ALA A 101 0.71 -12.31 -18.91
C ALA A 101 1.70 -13.49 -18.95
N GLU A 102 3.00 -13.25 -19.12
CA GLU A 102 4.04 -14.27 -19.00
C GLU A 102 4.12 -14.84 -17.57
N VAL A 103 3.89 -14.02 -16.55
CA VAL A 103 3.96 -14.42 -15.13
C VAL A 103 2.69 -15.16 -14.68
N VAL A 104 1.51 -14.56 -14.89
CA VAL A 104 0.25 -15.10 -14.34
C VAL A 104 -0.56 -15.93 -15.33
N GLY A 105 -0.20 -15.89 -16.61
CA GLY A 105 -0.97 -16.42 -17.73
C GLY A 105 -1.92 -15.39 -18.36
N ALA A 106 -2.01 -15.38 -19.70
CA ALA A 106 -2.81 -14.41 -20.45
C ALA A 106 -4.30 -14.37 -20.05
N SER A 107 -4.89 -15.49 -19.66
CA SER A 107 -6.29 -15.55 -19.19
C SER A 107 -6.55 -14.77 -17.91
N TYR A 108 -5.50 -14.40 -17.17
CA TYR A 108 -5.58 -13.69 -15.89
C TYR A 108 -5.12 -12.23 -15.99
N VAL A 109 -4.94 -11.71 -17.21
CA VAL A 109 -4.65 -10.31 -17.50
C VAL A 109 -5.71 -9.73 -18.43
N LYS A 110 -6.32 -8.61 -18.04
CA LYS A 110 -7.21 -7.83 -18.91
C LYS A 110 -6.58 -6.47 -19.17
N ARG A 111 -6.34 -6.13 -20.44
CA ARG A 111 -5.81 -4.82 -20.85
C ARG A 111 -6.93 -3.78 -20.86
N ASN A 112 -6.60 -2.51 -20.59
CA ASN A 112 -7.51 -1.37 -20.67
C ASN A 112 -8.87 -1.65 -19.99
N TYR A 113 -8.82 -2.20 -18.78
CA TYR A 113 -10.01 -2.70 -18.11
C TYR A 113 -10.68 -1.59 -17.30
N THR A 114 -11.90 -1.23 -17.70
CA THR A 114 -12.75 -0.29 -16.97
C THR A 114 -13.51 -0.98 -15.86
N GLN A 115 -13.41 -0.45 -14.64
CA GLN A 115 -14.21 -0.87 -13.49
C GLN A 115 -15.02 0.28 -12.93
N LYS A 116 -16.15 -0.05 -12.31
CA LYS A 116 -16.99 0.86 -11.54
C LYS A 116 -16.97 0.40 -10.08
N GLY A 117 -16.88 1.34 -9.15
CA GLY A 117 -16.98 1.06 -7.72
C GLY A 117 -18.43 0.79 -7.31
N SER A 118 -18.63 0.26 -6.11
CA SER A 118 -19.97 -0.11 -5.64
C SER A 118 -20.91 1.09 -5.50
N ARG A 119 -20.38 2.27 -5.17
CA ARG A 119 -21.15 3.52 -5.05
C ARG A 119 -20.48 4.67 -5.78
N LEU A 120 -19.18 4.85 -5.55
CA LEU A 120 -18.38 5.93 -6.14
C LEU A 120 -17.24 5.39 -7.00
N GLY A 121 -16.88 6.16 -8.01
CA GLY A 121 -15.71 5.94 -8.85
C GLY A 121 -15.96 5.06 -10.07
N ARG A 122 -15.29 5.44 -11.16
CA ARG A 122 -15.16 4.69 -12.41
C ARG A 122 -13.82 5.07 -13.03
N GLY A 123 -13.10 4.10 -13.55
CA GLY A 123 -11.83 4.37 -14.22
C GLY A 123 -11.32 3.16 -14.98
N THR A 124 -10.37 3.41 -15.86
CA THR A 124 -9.73 2.41 -16.71
C THR A 124 -8.30 2.19 -16.24
N SER A 125 -7.98 0.94 -15.95
CA SER A 125 -6.62 0.50 -15.66
C SER A 125 -5.92 0.06 -16.94
N LEU A 126 -4.62 0.32 -17.04
CA LEU A 126 -3.76 -0.19 -18.13
C LEU A 126 -3.83 -1.71 -18.19
N ALA A 127 -3.79 -2.37 -17.03
CA ALA A 127 -4.14 -3.77 -16.90
C ALA A 127 -4.79 -4.09 -15.55
N HIS A 128 -5.63 -5.11 -15.58
CA HIS A 128 -6.17 -5.82 -14.43
C HIS A 128 -5.56 -7.22 -14.40
N VAL A 129 -4.77 -7.51 -13.37
CA VAL A 129 -4.01 -8.75 -13.24
C VAL A 129 -4.48 -9.51 -12.01
N SER A 130 -4.65 -10.83 -12.14
CA SER A 130 -5.10 -11.70 -11.07
C SER A 130 -4.07 -12.80 -10.79
N PRO A 131 -3.06 -12.59 -9.91
CA PRO A 131 -2.09 -13.62 -9.57
C PRO A 131 -2.73 -14.78 -8.79
N GLY A 132 -2.32 -16.01 -9.08
CA GLY A 132 -2.79 -17.25 -8.45
C GLY A 132 -1.92 -17.76 -7.31
N THR A 133 -0.67 -17.30 -7.22
CA THR A 133 0.28 -17.68 -6.17
C THR A 133 0.92 -16.46 -5.51
N LEU A 134 1.50 -16.65 -4.32
CA LEU A 134 2.25 -15.58 -3.63
C LEU A 134 3.50 -15.17 -4.41
N ALA A 135 4.15 -16.13 -5.08
CA ALA A 135 5.32 -15.87 -5.93
C ALA A 135 4.95 -15.01 -7.14
N GLU A 136 3.85 -15.34 -7.83
CA GLU A 136 3.29 -14.51 -8.90
C GLU A 136 2.96 -13.11 -8.40
N ALA A 137 2.31 -12.96 -7.24
CA ALA A 137 1.97 -11.66 -6.69
C ALA A 137 3.22 -10.80 -6.40
N ALA A 138 4.30 -11.42 -5.91
CA ALA A 138 5.58 -10.75 -5.69
C ALA A 138 6.23 -10.30 -7.01
N GLU A 139 6.21 -11.16 -8.03
CA GLU A 139 6.78 -10.83 -9.34
C GLU A 139 5.98 -9.76 -10.08
N VAL A 140 4.65 -9.83 -10.03
CA VAL A 140 3.75 -8.77 -10.52
C VAL A 140 4.10 -7.42 -9.88
N LEU A 141 4.32 -7.38 -8.56
CA LEU A 141 4.67 -6.15 -7.88
C LEU A 141 6.03 -5.60 -8.37
N LYS A 142 7.05 -6.45 -8.54
CA LYS A 142 8.36 -6.03 -9.07
C LYS A 142 8.23 -5.43 -10.47
N LEU A 143 7.51 -6.09 -11.37
CA LEU A 143 7.29 -5.61 -12.73
C LEU A 143 6.57 -4.26 -12.75
N CYS A 144 5.55 -4.09 -11.90
CA CYS A 144 4.84 -2.81 -11.77
C CYS A 144 5.75 -1.70 -11.23
N VAL A 145 6.58 -1.98 -10.22
CA VAL A 145 7.52 -0.99 -9.67
C VAL A 145 8.56 -0.60 -10.73
N ALA A 146 9.11 -1.56 -11.48
CA ALA A 146 10.06 -1.30 -12.55
C ALA A 146 9.48 -0.48 -13.71
N ALA A 147 8.16 -0.56 -13.94
CA ALA A 147 7.46 0.20 -14.98
C ALA A 147 6.91 1.56 -14.48
N ASP A 148 7.17 1.93 -13.23
CA ASP A 148 6.68 3.15 -12.56
C ASP A 148 5.17 3.39 -12.76
N VAL A 149 4.36 2.37 -12.45
CA VAL A 149 2.89 2.45 -12.51
C VAL A 149 2.27 2.60 -11.11
N ALA A 150 1.10 3.21 -11.03
CA ALA A 150 0.29 3.17 -9.82
C ALA A 150 -0.34 1.78 -9.65
N ILE A 151 -0.41 1.28 -8.41
CA ILE A 151 -0.92 -0.06 -8.12
C ILE A 151 -2.13 0.06 -7.20
N ILE A 152 -3.24 -0.56 -7.58
CA ILE A 152 -4.43 -0.72 -6.73
C ILE A 152 -4.54 -2.18 -6.32
N PRO A 153 -4.18 -2.55 -5.07
CA PRO A 153 -4.47 -3.87 -4.55
C PRO A 153 -5.99 -4.00 -4.34
N GLN A 154 -6.60 -5.00 -4.95
CA GLN A 154 -8.04 -5.17 -4.96
C GLN A 154 -8.48 -6.56 -4.50
N GLY A 155 -9.50 -6.60 -3.64
CA GLY A 155 -10.24 -7.79 -3.28
C GLY A 155 -11.51 -7.95 -4.10
N ALA A 156 -12.68 -7.85 -3.46
CA ALA A 156 -14.00 -8.03 -4.08
C ALA A 156 -14.59 -6.75 -4.72
N ASN A 157 -13.88 -5.62 -4.70
CA ASN A 157 -14.36 -4.31 -5.21
C ASN A 157 -15.66 -3.78 -4.55
N THR A 158 -15.85 -4.04 -3.26
CA THR A 158 -17.08 -3.65 -2.53
C THR A 158 -16.94 -2.31 -1.79
N SER A 159 -15.91 -1.50 -2.09
CA SER A 159 -15.72 -0.22 -1.42
C SER A 159 -16.79 0.80 -1.85
N LEU A 160 -17.32 1.54 -0.88
CA LEU A 160 -18.31 2.59 -1.12
C LEU A 160 -17.67 3.95 -1.46
N THR A 161 -16.39 4.13 -1.16
CA THR A 161 -15.67 5.41 -1.33
C THR A 161 -14.92 5.49 -2.66
N GLY A 162 -14.92 4.43 -3.47
CA GLY A 162 -14.17 4.36 -4.72
C GLY A 162 -12.68 4.04 -4.53
N ALA A 163 -12.25 3.64 -3.33
CA ALA A 163 -10.84 3.33 -3.04
C ALA A 163 -10.28 2.13 -3.83
N SER A 164 -11.13 1.28 -4.39
CA SER A 164 -10.74 0.07 -5.13
C SER A 164 -10.80 0.23 -6.66
N VAL A 165 -11.07 1.44 -7.18
CA VAL A 165 -11.16 1.67 -8.62
C VAL A 165 -10.13 2.71 -9.10
N PRO A 166 -9.61 2.55 -10.34
CA PRO A 166 -8.70 3.53 -10.93
C PRO A 166 -9.31 4.92 -10.98
N ARG A 167 -8.46 5.93 -10.85
CA ARG A 167 -8.80 7.33 -11.10
C ARG A 167 -7.97 7.82 -12.28
N ASN A 168 -8.65 8.07 -13.40
CA ASN A 168 -7.96 8.48 -14.63
C ASN A 168 -7.59 9.97 -14.61
N GLU A 169 -8.33 10.79 -13.85
CA GLU A 169 -8.08 12.22 -13.71
C GLU A 169 -7.07 12.49 -12.60
N GLY A 170 -6.07 13.33 -12.89
CA GLY A 170 -5.08 13.78 -11.90
C GLY A 170 -4.03 12.73 -11.51
N SER A 171 -3.98 11.57 -12.18
CA SER A 171 -2.89 10.60 -12.02
C SER A 171 -1.74 10.95 -12.95
N ASP A 172 -0.53 11.04 -12.41
CA ASP A 172 0.71 11.30 -13.14
C ASP A 172 1.25 10.07 -13.88
N ARG A 173 0.72 8.88 -13.56
CA ARG A 173 1.12 7.57 -14.09
C ARG A 173 -0.07 6.65 -14.35
N PRO A 174 0.05 5.68 -15.29
CA PRO A 174 -0.99 4.69 -15.53
C PRO A 174 -1.20 3.80 -14.30
N THR A 175 -2.41 3.25 -14.17
CA THR A 175 -2.80 2.41 -13.03
C THR A 175 -2.92 0.94 -13.43
N ILE A 176 -2.36 0.06 -12.62
CA ILE A 176 -2.56 -1.39 -12.66
C ILE A 176 -3.40 -1.81 -11.47
N VAL A 177 -4.41 -2.63 -11.71
CA VAL A 177 -5.22 -3.22 -10.65
C VAL A 177 -4.75 -4.65 -10.42
N VAL A 178 -4.32 -4.95 -9.20
CA VAL A 178 -3.88 -6.30 -8.80
C VAL A 178 -4.97 -6.95 -7.98
N ASN A 179 -5.73 -7.87 -8.58
CA ASN A 179 -6.83 -8.57 -7.94
C ASN A 179 -6.34 -9.84 -7.24
N LEU A 180 -6.43 -9.85 -5.92
CA LEU A 180 -5.89 -10.92 -5.08
C LEU A 180 -6.89 -12.06 -4.83
N ARG A 181 -8.08 -12.04 -5.44
CA ARG A 181 -9.18 -13.00 -5.19
C ARG A 181 -8.87 -14.46 -5.50
N ARG A 182 -7.83 -14.76 -6.28
CA ARG A 182 -7.40 -16.17 -6.51
C ARG A 182 -6.65 -16.74 -5.29
N LEU A 183 -6.08 -15.89 -4.44
CA LEU A 183 -5.37 -16.28 -3.23
C LEU A 183 -6.36 -16.58 -2.09
N ARG A 184 -7.05 -17.72 -2.15
CA ARG A 184 -8.17 -18.07 -1.23
C ARG A 184 -7.80 -19.08 -0.15
N LYS A 185 -6.52 -19.33 0.09
CA LYS A 185 -6.10 -20.32 1.09
C LYS A 185 -6.39 -19.82 2.52
N ILE A 186 -7.02 -20.68 3.32
CA ILE A 186 -7.21 -20.49 4.76
C ILE A 186 -6.44 -21.59 5.47
N MET A 187 -5.48 -21.20 6.32
CA MET A 187 -4.64 -22.12 7.08
C MET A 187 -4.97 -21.99 8.57
N PRO A 188 -5.71 -22.95 9.15
CA PRO A 188 -5.96 -22.97 10.58
C PRO A 188 -4.66 -23.20 11.35
N LEU A 189 -4.54 -22.54 12.50
CA LEU A 189 -3.43 -22.64 13.43
C LEU A 189 -3.99 -22.91 14.82
N GLU A 190 -3.24 -23.63 15.66
CA GLU A 190 -3.65 -23.95 17.03
C GLU A 190 -5.08 -24.52 17.10
N ASP A 191 -5.40 -25.49 16.23
CA ASP A 191 -6.73 -26.11 16.13
C ASP A 191 -7.86 -25.08 15.87
N GLY A 192 -7.60 -24.15 14.96
CA GLY A 192 -8.56 -23.12 14.57
C GLY A 192 -8.71 -21.98 15.58
N LYS A 193 -7.91 -21.94 16.66
CA LYS A 193 -7.84 -20.77 17.55
C LYS A 193 -7.36 -19.53 16.83
N LYS A 194 -6.46 -19.71 15.86
CA LYS A 194 -5.95 -18.69 14.96
C LYS A 194 -6.09 -19.17 13.52
N VAL A 195 -6.07 -18.24 12.59
CA VAL A 195 -6.14 -18.52 11.15
C VAL A 195 -5.19 -17.60 10.40
N LEU A 196 -4.40 -18.19 9.49
CA LEU A 196 -3.69 -17.45 8.46
C LEU A 196 -4.57 -17.42 7.21
N CYS A 197 -5.05 -16.23 6.85
CA CYS A 197 -5.90 -16.02 5.68
C CYS A 197 -5.10 -15.35 4.58
N PHE A 198 -5.17 -15.91 3.38
CA PHE A 198 -4.59 -15.25 2.21
C PHE A 198 -5.45 -14.04 1.81
N SER A 199 -4.85 -13.09 1.09
CA SER A 199 -5.46 -11.78 0.80
C SER A 199 -6.76 -11.82 -0.02
N GLY A 200 -7.00 -12.92 -0.74
CA GLY A 200 -8.21 -13.17 -1.51
C GLY A 200 -9.34 -13.83 -0.74
N VAL A 201 -9.10 -14.30 0.49
CA VAL A 201 -10.11 -14.96 1.32
C VAL A 201 -11.24 -14.00 1.62
N GLY A 202 -12.47 -14.42 1.35
CA GLY A 202 -13.67 -13.70 1.70
C GLY A 202 -14.03 -13.84 3.18
N ILE A 203 -14.61 -12.80 3.78
CA ILE A 203 -15.10 -12.83 5.17
C ILE A 203 -16.19 -13.88 5.33
N TYR A 204 -17.06 -14.06 4.33
CA TYR A 204 -18.07 -15.11 4.34
C TYR A 204 -17.42 -16.51 4.31
N ASP A 205 -16.45 -16.72 3.42
CA ASP A 205 -15.75 -18.00 3.29
C ASP A 205 -15.05 -18.38 4.62
N LEU A 206 -14.44 -17.38 5.28
CA LEU A 206 -13.79 -17.58 6.57
C LEU A 206 -14.81 -17.94 7.65
N LYS A 207 -15.92 -17.21 7.74
CA LYS A 207 -16.99 -17.49 8.70
C LYS A 207 -17.50 -18.92 8.53
N GLU A 208 -17.85 -19.29 7.30
CA GLU A 208 -18.40 -20.61 6.99
C GLU A 208 -17.45 -21.75 7.36
N LYS A 209 -16.15 -21.60 7.05
CA LYS A 209 -15.13 -22.59 7.41
C LYS A 209 -14.98 -22.73 8.93
N LEU A 210 -14.90 -21.62 9.65
CA LEU A 210 -14.73 -21.63 11.11
C LEU A 210 -15.95 -22.21 11.84
N GLU A 211 -17.15 -21.89 11.37
CA GLU A 211 -18.40 -22.38 11.94
C GLU A 211 -18.52 -23.90 11.76
N LYS A 212 -18.24 -24.41 10.55
CA LYS A 212 -18.35 -25.84 10.21
C LYS A 212 -17.27 -26.71 10.85
N GLU A 213 -16.01 -26.29 10.79
CA GLU A 213 -14.87 -27.14 11.17
C GLU A 213 -14.45 -26.95 12.63
N TYR A 214 -14.66 -25.76 13.20
CA TYR A 214 -14.12 -25.40 14.51
C TYR A 214 -15.17 -24.89 15.52
N LYS A 215 -16.44 -24.77 15.11
CA LYS A 215 -17.52 -24.16 15.92
C LYS A 215 -17.15 -22.77 16.44
N ARG A 216 -16.48 -21.97 15.59
CA ARG A 216 -16.01 -20.62 15.92
C ARG A 216 -16.62 -19.57 15.01
N ASP A 217 -16.73 -18.37 15.54
CA ASP A 217 -17.05 -17.16 14.79
C ASP A 217 -15.82 -16.56 14.11
N SER A 218 -16.04 -15.86 12.99
CA SER A 218 -15.05 -14.94 12.44
C SER A 218 -14.90 -13.69 13.32
N HIS A 219 -13.76 -13.00 13.20
CA HIS A 219 -13.46 -11.78 13.95
C HIS A 219 -14.25 -10.55 13.48
N SER A 220 -14.91 -10.62 12.32
CA SER A 220 -15.74 -9.54 11.79
C SER A 220 -16.88 -10.12 10.94
N ILE A 221 -18.07 -9.53 11.09
CA ILE A 221 -19.23 -9.77 10.23
C ILE A 221 -19.74 -8.41 9.77
N LEU A 222 -19.66 -8.16 8.46
CA LEU A 222 -20.09 -6.89 7.86
C LEU A 222 -21.53 -7.00 7.37
N GLY A 223 -22.25 -5.87 7.32
CA GLY A 223 -23.56 -5.83 6.64
C GLY A 223 -23.45 -6.24 5.16
N SER A 224 -22.29 -5.97 4.53
CA SER A 224 -21.96 -6.37 3.16
C SER A 224 -21.39 -7.79 3.02
N ILE A 225 -21.49 -8.64 4.05
CA ILE A 225 -20.92 -10.01 4.02
C ILE A 225 -21.44 -10.83 2.83
N PHE A 226 -22.66 -10.57 2.35
CA PHE A 226 -23.24 -11.21 1.16
C PHE A 226 -22.50 -10.86 -0.15
N LEU A 227 -21.80 -9.72 -0.21
CA LEU A 227 -20.89 -9.38 -1.32
C LEU A 227 -19.51 -10.04 -1.17
N ASN A 228 -19.30 -10.78 -0.09
CA ASN A 228 -18.09 -11.50 0.27
C ASN A 228 -16.80 -10.66 0.16
N PRO A 229 -16.72 -9.48 0.83
CA PRO A 229 -15.50 -8.68 0.92
C PRO A 229 -14.34 -9.49 1.47
N THR A 230 -13.11 -9.17 1.07
CA THR A 230 -11.94 -9.93 1.53
C THR A 230 -11.52 -9.54 2.94
N VAL A 231 -11.01 -10.52 3.69
CA VAL A 231 -10.49 -10.33 5.05
C VAL A 231 -9.37 -9.28 5.06
N ALA A 232 -8.43 -9.36 4.10
CA ALA A 232 -7.34 -8.40 3.98
C ALA A 232 -7.83 -6.96 3.71
N ALA A 233 -8.87 -6.79 2.90
CA ALA A 233 -9.47 -5.46 2.72
C ALA A 233 -10.16 -4.98 4.02
N GLY A 234 -10.82 -5.89 4.75
CA GLY A 234 -11.39 -5.58 6.05
C GLY A 234 -10.33 -5.05 7.03
N VAL A 235 -9.20 -5.73 7.14
CA VAL A 235 -8.08 -5.30 7.97
C VAL A 235 -7.49 -3.97 7.49
N ALA A 236 -7.23 -3.82 6.19
CA ALA A 236 -6.59 -2.61 5.63
C ALA A 236 -7.43 -1.34 5.81
N PHE A 237 -8.76 -1.45 5.77
CA PHE A 237 -9.68 -0.33 5.96
C PHE A 237 -10.23 -0.24 7.40
N GLY A 238 -9.79 -1.10 8.32
CA GLY A 238 -10.32 -1.15 9.69
C GLY A 238 -11.83 -1.36 9.74
N SER A 239 -12.36 -2.25 8.89
CA SER A 239 -13.80 -2.37 8.70
C SER A 239 -14.51 -2.81 9.99
N GLY A 240 -15.52 -2.02 10.38
CA GLY A 240 -16.37 -2.28 11.53
C GLY A 240 -17.66 -2.97 11.10
N GLY A 241 -17.91 -4.14 11.66
CA GLY A 241 -19.11 -4.93 11.39
C GLY A 241 -20.24 -4.73 12.40
N THR A 242 -21.26 -5.59 12.33
CA THR A 242 -22.30 -5.70 13.37
C THR A 242 -21.72 -6.15 14.71
N GLN A 243 -20.54 -6.77 14.69
CA GLN A 243 -19.81 -7.23 15.87
C GLN A 243 -18.81 -6.19 16.41
N ILE A 244 -19.06 -4.88 16.23
CA ILE A 244 -18.11 -3.82 16.59
C ILE A 244 -17.67 -3.83 18.06
N ARG A 245 -18.47 -4.43 18.96
CA ARG A 245 -18.08 -4.64 20.37
C ARG A 245 -16.86 -5.55 20.53
N LYS A 246 -16.53 -6.39 19.53
CA LYS A 246 -15.28 -7.18 19.45
C LYS A 246 -14.09 -6.34 18.94
N GLY A 247 -14.34 -5.14 18.42
CA GLY A 247 -13.38 -4.27 17.74
C GLY A 247 -13.54 -4.26 16.21
N PRO A 248 -12.74 -3.44 15.51
CA PRO A 248 -12.68 -3.45 14.05
C PRO A 248 -11.98 -4.72 13.54
N ALA A 249 -12.08 -5.00 12.25
CA ALA A 249 -11.23 -6.01 11.61
C ALA A 249 -9.75 -5.62 11.73
N TRP A 250 -8.94 -6.50 12.31
CA TRP A 250 -7.53 -6.25 12.57
C TRP A 250 -6.73 -7.57 12.52
N THR A 251 -5.40 -7.46 12.45
CA THR A 251 -4.49 -8.60 12.55
C THR A 251 -3.27 -8.24 13.40
N GLU A 252 -2.79 -9.18 14.20
CA GLU A 252 -1.55 -9.03 14.97
C GLU A 252 -0.30 -9.12 14.09
N ARG A 253 -0.37 -9.97 13.05
CA ARG A 253 0.77 -10.33 12.22
C ARG A 253 0.37 -10.43 10.75
N ALA A 254 1.36 -10.29 9.87
CA ALA A 254 1.17 -10.39 8.43
C ALA A 254 2.45 -10.85 7.74
N LEU A 255 2.27 -11.53 6.60
CA LEU A 255 3.28 -11.69 5.58
C LEU A 255 2.90 -10.76 4.43
N TYR A 256 3.75 -9.78 4.12
CA TYR A 256 3.44 -8.76 3.12
C TYR A 256 4.66 -8.35 2.31
N LEU A 257 4.38 -7.67 1.20
CA LEU A 257 5.41 -7.11 0.32
C LEU A 257 5.56 -5.62 0.62
N LYS A 258 6.79 -5.14 0.70
CA LYS A 258 7.13 -3.74 0.92
C LYS A 258 8.03 -3.25 -0.22
N VAL A 259 7.78 -2.07 -0.74
CA VAL A 259 8.72 -1.38 -1.62
C VAL A 259 9.61 -0.50 -0.76
N ASN A 260 10.93 -0.69 -0.83
CA ASN A 260 11.89 0.09 -0.06
C ASN A 260 12.21 1.43 -0.76
N ALA A 261 13.04 2.28 -0.11
CA ALA A 261 13.39 3.59 -0.65
C ALA A 261 14.16 3.52 -1.99
N ASP A 262 14.85 2.41 -2.25
CA ASP A 262 15.60 2.16 -3.48
C ASP A 262 14.70 1.64 -4.63
N GLY A 263 13.42 1.40 -4.37
CA GLY A 263 12.49 0.82 -5.34
C GLY A 263 12.55 -0.71 -5.45
N ASN A 264 13.21 -1.39 -4.51
CA ASN A 264 13.24 -2.85 -4.47
C ASN A 264 12.06 -3.41 -3.68
N VAL A 265 11.53 -4.55 -4.14
CA VAL A 265 10.45 -5.27 -3.46
C VAL A 265 11.02 -6.26 -2.45
N GLU A 266 10.67 -6.09 -1.18
CA GLU A 266 11.08 -6.92 -0.06
C GLU A 266 9.89 -7.70 0.49
N VAL A 267 10.14 -8.93 0.94
CA VAL A 267 9.16 -9.76 1.66
C VAL A 267 9.36 -9.56 3.15
N VAL A 268 8.34 -9.05 3.84
CA VAL A 268 8.36 -8.87 5.29
C VAL A 268 7.49 -9.94 5.94
N ASN A 269 8.12 -10.80 6.74
CA ASN A 269 7.44 -11.86 7.48
C ASN A 269 7.44 -11.56 8.98
N THR A 270 6.28 -11.17 9.52
CA THR A 270 6.10 -11.02 10.98
C THR A 270 5.45 -12.23 11.62
N LEU A 271 5.11 -13.27 10.85
CA LEU A 271 4.40 -14.46 11.34
C LEU A 271 5.25 -15.28 12.33
N SER A 272 6.56 -15.40 12.07
CA SER A 272 7.48 -16.26 12.84
C SER A 272 8.05 -15.62 14.10
N GLN A 273 7.82 -14.33 14.33
CA GLN A 273 8.31 -13.65 15.54
C GLN A 273 7.47 -14.11 16.74
N ASN A 274 8.11 -14.84 17.68
CA ASN A 274 7.56 -15.50 18.88
C ASN A 274 6.97 -16.92 18.70
N GLY A 275 7.69 -17.84 18.04
CA GLY A 275 7.50 -19.29 18.24
C GLY A 275 6.43 -19.97 17.38
N TYR A 276 6.07 -19.39 16.25
CA TYR A 276 5.21 -20.03 15.23
C TYR A 276 6.10 -20.56 14.11
N GLY A 277 6.76 -21.69 14.38
CA GLY A 277 7.57 -22.48 13.44
C GLY A 277 7.09 -23.91 13.41
#